data_AF-A0A8G2M4X7-F1
#
_entry.id   AF-A0A8G2M4X7-F1
#
_cell.length_a   1.000
_cell.length_b   1.000
_cell.length_c   1.000
_cell.angle_alpha   90.00
_cell.angle_beta   90.00
_cell.angle_gamma   90.00
#
_symmetry.space_group_name_H-M   'P 1'
#
loop_
_entity.id
_entity.type
_entity.pdbx_description
1 polymer ?
#
loop_
_entity_poly.entity_id
_entity_poly.type
_entity_poly.pdbx_seq_one_letter_code
_entity_poly.pdbx_strand_id
1 'polypeptide(L)'
;MTETVPQWLISGFARSSSNLGATASREDLEALATQLAQVWSAPERCYHNLTHLKDTLENVEFLAEQARDIEALRLAAWFHGAIFDVSPDAIAQGLGGIDILASARFAAEKLESVGMPRETVAKVVALIESLYQHKSNEDIDAQVLSDADLAVLAADPEDYLDYLRLIRQEYHAYSDAEFRQTRLSIIVSLLARPQLFYTHMASTWEEPARENIRAEQERLLKAGGLPAESPQTHQPGDFSEDSEVSSKKISIPAEGRKSAVGFQAPVVTQPAATPATDTTAEPATRLTQALTPSPTDSTDTEEVNPLAPIDDADLGSSLENVEEIMDTMVIKALKPEESLLKPMSDPKK
;
A
#
# COMPACT_ATOMS: atom_id res chain seq x y z
N MET A 1 23.14 8.69 4.01
CA MET A 1 23.01 8.90 5.48
C MET A 1 21.78 8.12 5.89
N THR A 2 21.88 7.17 6.82
CA THR A 2 20.69 6.47 7.31
C THR A 2 19.83 7.48 8.06
N GLU A 3 18.68 7.82 7.50
CA GLU A 3 17.72 8.69 8.17
C GLU A 3 17.35 8.04 9.50
N THR A 4 17.58 8.75 10.60
CA THR A 4 17.27 8.22 11.92
C THR A 4 15.76 8.29 12.10
N VAL A 5 15.13 7.15 12.36
CA VAL A 5 13.68 7.08 12.58
C VAL A 5 13.29 8.03 13.71
N PRO A 6 12.40 9.01 13.49
CA PRO A 6 12.05 9.95 14.53
C PRO A 6 11.34 9.27 15.71
N GLN A 7 11.77 9.56 16.94
CA GLN A 7 11.16 8.94 18.14
C GLN A 7 9.66 9.21 18.26
N TRP A 8 9.19 10.37 17.79
CA TRP A 8 7.77 10.72 17.82
C TRP A 8 6.92 9.77 16.95
N LEU A 9 7.49 9.25 15.86
CA LEU A 9 6.82 8.33 14.94
C LEU A 9 6.60 6.97 15.62
N ILE A 10 7.65 6.46 16.27
CA ILE A 10 7.62 5.22 17.07
C ILE A 10 6.62 5.32 18.23
N SER A 11 6.72 6.37 19.04
CA SER A 11 5.80 6.58 20.16
C SER A 11 4.37 6.90 19.71
N GLY A 12 4.19 7.43 18.49
CA GLY A 12 2.88 7.64 17.86
C GLY A 12 2.19 6.31 17.52
N PHE A 13 2.91 5.38 16.89
CA PHE A 13 2.41 4.03 16.62
C PHE A 13 2.01 3.29 17.90
N ALA A 14 2.88 3.31 18.92
CA ALA A 14 2.60 2.62 20.18
C ALA A 14 1.36 3.20 20.88
N ARG A 15 1.21 4.53 20.87
CA ARG A 15 0.01 5.20 21.41
C ARG A 15 -1.25 4.81 20.66
N SER A 16 -1.22 4.84 19.32
CA SER A 16 -2.36 4.46 18.47
C SER A 16 -2.78 3.01 18.77
N SER A 17 -1.80 2.11 18.87
CA SER A 17 -2.02 0.70 19.20
C SER A 17 -2.63 0.50 20.59
N SER A 18 -2.14 1.20 21.61
CA SER A 18 -2.72 1.14 22.97
C SER A 18 -4.13 1.72 23.01
N ASN A 19 -4.39 2.83 22.31
CA ASN A 19 -5.73 3.44 22.23
C ASN A 19 -6.76 2.50 21.60
N LEU A 20 -6.31 1.66 20.67
CA LEU A 20 -7.12 0.65 20.00
C LEU A 20 -7.24 -0.69 20.76
N GLY A 21 -6.63 -0.79 21.93
CA GLY A 21 -6.81 -1.91 22.86
C GLY A 21 -5.76 -3.01 22.78
N ALA A 22 -4.60 -2.78 22.14
CA ALA A 22 -3.49 -3.73 22.20
C ALA A 22 -3.07 -4.01 23.66
N THR A 23 -2.91 -5.28 24.01
CA THR A 23 -2.58 -5.70 25.39
C THR A 23 -1.07 -5.80 25.65
N ALA A 24 -0.24 -5.78 24.61
CA ALA A 24 1.22 -5.78 24.75
C ALA A 24 1.73 -4.54 25.49
N SER A 25 2.94 -4.64 26.05
CA SER A 25 3.55 -3.51 26.72
C SER A 25 3.88 -2.39 25.73
N ARG A 26 3.99 -1.15 26.22
CA ARG A 26 4.44 -0.03 25.38
C ARG A 26 5.81 -0.30 24.74
N GLU A 27 6.71 -0.97 25.47
CA GLU A 27 8.03 -1.34 24.96
C GLU A 27 7.93 -2.29 23.76
N ASP A 28 7.07 -3.31 23.84
CA ASP A 28 6.83 -4.26 22.74
C ASP A 28 6.22 -3.55 21.52
N LEU A 29 5.30 -2.60 21.74
CA LEU A 29 4.69 -1.82 20.67
C LEU A 29 5.70 -0.87 20.00
N GLU A 30 6.58 -0.24 20.77
CA GLU A 30 7.67 0.59 20.23
C GLU A 30 8.71 -0.28 19.49
N ALA A 31 8.95 -1.52 19.94
CA ALA A 31 9.79 -2.49 19.24
C ALA A 31 9.18 -2.92 17.89
N LEU A 32 7.86 -3.19 17.83
CA LEU A 32 7.16 -3.47 16.58
C LEU A 32 7.22 -2.29 15.60
N ALA A 33 6.97 -1.07 16.08
CA ALA A 33 7.10 0.14 15.26
C ALA A 33 8.52 0.30 14.71
N THR A 34 9.54 -0.03 15.51
CA THR A 34 10.94 0.03 15.08
C THR A 34 11.24 -0.99 13.98
N GLN A 35 10.70 -2.21 14.09
CA GLN A 35 10.82 -3.23 13.04
C GLN A 35 10.15 -2.78 11.74
N LEU A 36 8.94 -2.21 11.82
CA LEU A 36 8.26 -1.65 10.65
C LEU A 36 9.06 -0.50 10.04
N ALA A 37 9.59 0.40 10.86
CA ALA A 37 10.40 1.50 10.35
C ALA A 37 11.66 1.02 9.62
N GLN A 38 12.26 -0.11 10.05
CA GLN A 38 13.35 -0.76 9.33
C GLN A 38 12.90 -1.30 7.97
N VAL A 39 11.71 -1.91 7.89
CA VAL A 39 11.11 -2.35 6.62
C VAL A 39 10.95 -1.18 5.66
N TRP A 40 10.40 -0.06 6.12
CA TRP A 40 10.27 1.18 5.33
C TRP A 40 11.62 1.84 5.01
N SER A 41 12.69 1.50 5.71
CA SER A 41 14.04 2.03 5.47
C SER A 41 14.91 1.10 4.62
N ALA A 42 14.33 0.04 4.04
CA ALA A 42 15.07 -0.91 3.22
C ALA A 42 15.68 -0.20 1.99
N PRO A 43 16.95 -0.47 1.65
CA PRO A 43 17.71 0.31 0.67
C PRO A 43 17.15 0.27 -0.76
N GLU A 44 16.39 -0.76 -1.10
CA GLU A 44 15.69 -0.90 -2.39
C GLU A 44 14.49 0.05 -2.54
N ARG A 45 13.95 0.58 -1.43
CA ARG A 45 12.82 1.51 -1.43
C ARG A 45 13.31 2.93 -1.71
N CYS A 46 13.26 3.33 -2.98
CA CYS A 46 13.66 4.68 -3.37
C CYS A 46 12.53 5.69 -3.13
N TYR A 47 11.27 5.31 -3.34
CA TYR A 47 10.11 6.15 -3.09
C TYR A 47 9.26 5.63 -1.92
N HIS A 48 8.87 4.35 -1.93
CA HIS A 48 7.99 3.76 -0.91
C HIS A 48 8.76 3.45 0.38
N ASN A 49 9.35 4.49 0.96
CA ASN A 49 10.26 4.45 2.08
C ASN A 49 9.69 5.17 3.32
N LEU A 50 10.53 5.38 4.33
CA LEU A 50 10.13 6.04 5.58
C LEU A 50 9.61 7.47 5.38
N THR A 51 10.13 8.21 4.38
CA THR A 51 9.62 9.54 4.03
C THR A 51 8.19 9.44 3.51
N HIS A 52 7.91 8.52 2.58
CA HIS A 52 6.55 8.30 2.10
C HIS A 52 5.59 7.91 3.23
N LEU A 53 5.97 6.99 4.13
CA LEU A 53 5.13 6.66 5.29
C LEU A 53 4.82 7.90 6.15
N LYS A 54 5.83 8.74 6.41
CA LYS A 54 5.66 9.97 7.18
C LYS A 54 4.67 10.91 6.48
N ASP A 55 4.81 11.09 5.18
CA ASP A 55 3.96 11.99 4.39
C ASP A 55 2.51 11.47 4.37
N THR A 56 2.31 10.16 4.18
CA THR A 56 0.97 9.54 4.27
C THR A 56 0.33 9.73 5.64
N LEU A 57 1.09 9.59 6.73
CA LEU A 57 0.60 9.85 8.09
C LEU A 57 0.26 11.34 8.33
N GLU A 58 1.03 12.26 7.76
CA GLU A 58 0.75 13.70 7.81
C GLU A 58 -0.51 14.04 7.02
N ASN A 59 -0.76 13.37 5.88
CA ASN A 59 -1.98 13.53 5.11
C ASN A 59 -3.21 12.94 5.84
N VAL A 60 -3.06 11.80 6.51
CA VAL A 60 -4.11 11.26 7.40
C VAL A 60 -4.45 12.27 8.51
N GLU A 61 -3.44 12.91 9.11
CA GLU A 61 -3.66 13.95 10.13
C GLU A 61 -4.32 15.21 9.54
N PHE A 62 -3.96 15.61 8.33
CA PHE A 62 -4.63 16.71 7.63
C PHE A 62 -6.13 16.42 7.43
N LEU A 63 -6.48 15.18 7.10
CA LEU A 63 -7.85 14.73 6.86
C LEU A 63 -8.59 14.25 8.12
N ALA A 64 -7.97 14.39 9.30
CA ALA A 64 -8.45 13.86 10.58
C ALA A 64 -9.89 14.24 10.93
N GLU A 65 -10.34 15.45 10.58
CA GLU A 65 -11.69 15.93 10.92
C GLU A 65 -12.81 15.15 10.23
N GLN A 66 -12.48 14.44 9.14
CA GLN A 66 -13.43 13.61 8.40
C GLN A 66 -13.34 12.13 8.75
N ALA A 67 -12.26 11.71 9.42
CA ALA A 67 -12.07 10.34 9.87
C ALA A 67 -12.99 10.01 11.05
N ARG A 68 -13.53 8.79 11.07
CA ARG A 68 -14.21 8.22 12.23
C ARG A 68 -13.20 7.60 13.21
N ASP A 69 -12.12 7.02 12.69
CA ASP A 69 -11.13 6.32 13.50
C ASP A 69 -9.71 6.55 12.99
N ILE A 70 -9.14 7.66 13.44
CA ILE A 70 -7.79 8.08 13.06
C ILE A 70 -6.71 7.10 13.53
N GLU A 71 -6.92 6.40 14.64
CA GLU A 71 -5.92 5.47 15.16
C GLU A 71 -5.83 4.23 14.26
N ALA A 72 -6.97 3.72 13.79
CA ALA A 72 -7.00 2.61 12.82
C ALA A 72 -6.35 3.02 11.48
N LEU A 73 -6.59 4.26 11.03
CA LEU A 73 -5.96 4.80 9.82
C LEU A 73 -4.45 4.92 9.95
N ARG A 74 -3.95 5.37 11.10
CA ARG A 74 -2.51 5.41 11.37
C ARG A 74 -1.92 4.01 11.29
N LEU A 75 -2.54 3.01 11.92
CA LEU A 75 -2.04 1.64 11.82
C LEU A 75 -2.09 1.12 10.37
N ALA A 76 -3.19 1.36 9.64
CA ALA A 76 -3.29 0.98 8.23
C ALA A 76 -2.17 1.62 7.39
N ALA A 77 -1.88 2.91 7.58
CA ALA A 77 -0.79 3.61 6.89
C ALA A 77 0.59 2.97 7.18
N TRP A 78 0.86 2.55 8.42
CA TRP A 78 2.10 1.85 8.77
C TRP A 78 2.27 0.50 8.09
N PHE A 79 1.17 -0.21 7.87
CA PHE A 79 1.22 -1.57 7.35
C PHE A 79 1.00 -1.66 5.85
N HIS A 80 0.33 -0.70 5.20
CA HIS A 80 -0.18 -0.89 3.83
C HIS A 80 0.89 -1.29 2.81
N GLY A 81 2.10 -0.74 2.94
CA GLY A 81 3.24 -1.03 2.06
C GLY A 81 4.35 -1.84 2.72
N ALA A 82 4.06 -2.57 3.82
CA ALA A 82 5.07 -3.31 4.56
C ALA A 82 5.68 -4.45 3.74
N ILE A 83 4.90 -5.09 2.87
CA ILE A 83 5.40 -6.09 1.92
C ILE A 83 5.66 -5.42 0.58
N PHE A 84 6.91 -5.52 0.13
CA PHE A 84 7.40 -4.89 -1.09
C PHE A 84 8.55 -5.73 -1.65
N ASP A 85 8.54 -5.93 -2.96
CA ASP A 85 9.64 -6.62 -3.66
C ASP A 85 9.78 -6.07 -5.07
N VAL A 86 10.97 -5.65 -5.47
CA VAL A 86 11.29 -5.21 -6.86
C VAL A 86 12.43 -6.03 -7.46
N SER A 87 12.66 -7.22 -6.91
CA SER A 87 13.61 -8.18 -7.48
C SER A 87 13.17 -8.60 -8.89
N PRO A 88 14.13 -8.95 -9.77
CA PRO A 88 13.80 -9.48 -11.09
C PRO A 88 12.86 -10.70 -11.05
N ASP A 89 12.99 -11.54 -10.01
CA ASP A 89 12.16 -12.73 -9.83
C ASP A 89 10.71 -12.36 -9.49
N ALA A 90 10.50 -11.38 -8.61
CA ALA A 90 9.16 -10.87 -8.31
C ALA A 90 8.54 -10.23 -9.55
N ILE A 91 9.29 -9.38 -10.26
CA ILE A 91 8.84 -8.72 -11.50
C ILE A 91 8.42 -9.74 -12.57
N ALA A 92 9.20 -10.80 -12.75
CA ALA A 92 8.91 -11.84 -13.73
C ALA A 92 7.62 -12.64 -13.41
N GLN A 93 7.25 -12.74 -12.13
CA GLN A 93 6.02 -13.40 -11.66
C GLN A 93 4.82 -12.46 -11.63
N GLY A 94 4.91 -11.31 -12.30
CA GLY A 94 4.04 -10.21 -12.00
C GLY A 94 4.57 -9.50 -10.77
N LEU A 95 4.64 -10.14 -9.60
CA LEU A 95 4.72 -9.67 -8.18
C LEU A 95 5.60 -8.44 -7.76
N GLY A 96 6.17 -7.69 -8.69
CA GLY A 96 6.96 -6.50 -8.45
C GLY A 96 6.18 -5.28 -7.93
N GLY A 97 6.60 -4.75 -6.79
CA GLY A 97 6.12 -3.53 -6.15
C GLY A 97 5.61 -3.78 -4.74
N ILE A 98 4.70 -2.90 -4.29
CA ILE A 98 3.95 -3.11 -3.06
C ILE A 98 2.92 -4.23 -3.28
N ASP A 99 2.85 -5.18 -2.36
CA ASP A 99 1.76 -6.16 -2.27
C ASP A 99 0.84 -5.76 -1.11
N ILE A 100 -0.28 -5.10 -1.45
CA ILE A 100 -1.26 -4.62 -0.46
C ILE A 100 -1.91 -5.80 0.29
N LEU A 101 -2.23 -6.90 -0.41
CA LEU A 101 -2.94 -8.03 0.21
C LEU A 101 -2.01 -8.82 1.13
N ALA A 102 -0.75 -9.01 0.76
CA ALA A 102 0.26 -9.58 1.67
C ALA A 102 0.54 -8.65 2.85
N SER A 103 0.58 -7.33 2.62
CA SER A 103 0.70 -6.33 3.68
C SER A 103 -0.47 -6.37 4.66
N ALA A 104 -1.69 -6.57 4.19
CA ALA A 104 -2.87 -6.74 5.04
C ALA A 104 -2.79 -8.03 5.88
N ARG A 105 -2.38 -9.16 5.28
CA ARG A 105 -2.15 -10.42 6.02
C ARG A 105 -1.05 -10.27 7.08
N PHE A 106 0.05 -9.62 6.72
CA PHE A 106 1.13 -9.32 7.64
C PHE A 106 0.68 -8.42 8.80
N ALA A 107 -0.17 -7.43 8.53
CA ALA A 107 -0.78 -6.59 9.55
C ALA A 107 -1.61 -7.42 10.53
N ALA A 108 -2.43 -8.35 10.03
CA ALA A 108 -3.24 -9.23 10.86
C ALA A 108 -2.36 -10.02 11.85
N GLU A 109 -1.35 -10.72 11.33
CA GLU A 109 -0.42 -11.52 12.15
C GLU A 109 0.27 -10.68 13.22
N LYS A 110 0.80 -9.51 12.86
CA LYS A 110 1.54 -8.65 13.79
C LYS A 110 0.64 -8.02 14.85
N LEU A 111 -0.54 -7.54 14.45
CA LEU A 111 -1.49 -6.94 15.39
C LEU A 111 -2.07 -7.99 16.36
N GLU A 112 -2.38 -9.19 15.89
CA GLU A 112 -2.79 -10.31 16.76
C GLU A 112 -1.68 -10.67 17.75
N SER A 113 -0.41 -10.69 17.32
CA SER A 113 0.74 -11.01 18.20
C SER A 113 0.94 -10.03 19.35
N VAL A 114 0.48 -8.78 19.22
CA VAL A 114 0.51 -7.77 20.28
C VAL A 114 -0.81 -7.68 21.06
N GLY A 115 -1.71 -8.66 20.84
CA GLY A 115 -2.99 -8.78 21.54
C GLY A 115 -4.01 -7.72 21.13
N MET A 116 -3.95 -7.24 19.88
CA MET A 116 -4.97 -6.33 19.35
C MET A 116 -6.34 -7.02 19.31
N PRO A 117 -7.45 -6.35 19.68
CA PRO A 117 -8.78 -6.92 19.57
C PRO A 117 -9.11 -7.33 18.12
N ARG A 118 -9.73 -8.51 17.96
CA ARG A 118 -10.02 -9.09 16.64
C ARG A 118 -10.83 -8.15 15.72
N GLU A 119 -11.78 -7.40 16.27
CA GLU A 119 -12.57 -6.43 15.51
C GLU A 119 -11.69 -5.28 14.97
N THR A 120 -10.75 -4.79 15.78
CA THR A 120 -9.77 -3.78 15.35
C THR A 120 -8.85 -4.34 14.27
N VAL A 121 -8.35 -5.57 14.43
CA VAL A 121 -7.52 -6.23 13.41
C VAL A 121 -8.26 -6.30 12.08
N ALA A 122 -9.50 -6.80 12.09
CA ALA A 122 -10.33 -6.89 10.89
C ALA A 122 -10.56 -5.52 10.23
N LYS A 123 -10.77 -4.47 11.03
CA LYS A 123 -10.90 -3.10 10.53
C LYS A 123 -9.63 -2.60 9.84
N VAL A 124 -8.46 -2.75 10.47
CA VAL A 124 -7.17 -2.31 9.89
C VAL A 124 -6.87 -3.08 8.61
N VAL A 125 -7.12 -4.39 8.58
CA VAL A 125 -6.99 -5.23 7.38
C VAL A 125 -7.89 -4.72 6.25
N ALA A 126 -9.17 -4.49 6.53
CA ALA A 126 -10.12 -3.97 5.54
C ALA A 126 -9.71 -2.59 4.99
N LEU A 127 -9.16 -1.72 5.85
CA LEU A 127 -8.62 -0.42 5.43
C LEU A 127 -7.44 -0.60 4.46
N ILE A 128 -6.48 -1.48 4.78
CA ILE A 128 -5.33 -1.75 3.90
C ILE A 128 -5.82 -2.35 2.56
N GLU A 129 -6.68 -3.37 2.60
CA GLU A 129 -7.23 -4.00 1.41
C GLU A 129 -8.00 -3.02 0.52
N SER A 130 -8.61 -1.97 1.09
CA SER A 130 -9.30 -0.95 0.30
C SER A 130 -8.37 -0.16 -0.65
N LEU A 131 -7.09 -0.07 -0.30
CA LEU A 131 -6.03 0.52 -1.16
C LEU A 131 -5.67 -0.38 -2.32
N TYR A 132 -6.13 -1.62 -2.38
CA TYR A 132 -5.88 -2.43 -3.55
C TYR A 132 -6.50 -1.81 -4.83
N GLN A 133 -7.70 -1.21 -4.71
CA GLN A 133 -8.38 -0.59 -5.85
C GLN A 133 -8.49 0.94 -5.76
N HIS A 134 -8.31 1.54 -4.57
CA HIS A 134 -8.57 2.97 -4.31
C HIS A 134 -9.93 3.42 -4.86
N LYS A 135 -10.94 2.56 -4.74
CA LYS A 135 -12.30 2.82 -5.22
C LYS A 135 -13.16 3.35 -4.08
N SER A 136 -14.11 4.21 -4.44
CA SER A 136 -15.21 4.68 -3.59
C SER A 136 -15.85 3.52 -2.84
N ASN A 137 -15.47 3.35 -1.59
CA ASN A 137 -16.25 2.61 -0.62
C ASN A 137 -17.16 3.58 0.11
N GLU A 138 -18.27 3.08 0.65
CA GLU A 138 -19.15 3.86 1.52
C GLU A 138 -18.49 4.17 2.88
N ASP A 139 -17.29 3.60 3.13
CA ASP A 139 -16.53 3.81 4.35
C ASP A 139 -15.66 5.07 4.27
N ILE A 140 -16.00 6.07 5.07
CA ILE A 140 -15.26 7.33 5.12
C ILE A 140 -13.80 7.16 5.59
N ASP A 141 -13.51 6.20 6.47
CA ASP A 141 -12.13 5.98 6.92
C ASP A 141 -11.27 5.53 5.73
N ALA A 142 -11.79 4.62 4.91
CA ALA A 142 -11.08 4.14 3.74
C ALA A 142 -10.98 5.19 2.61
N GLN A 143 -11.96 6.09 2.48
CA GLN A 143 -11.83 7.28 1.64
C GLN A 143 -10.68 8.19 2.12
N VAL A 144 -10.60 8.45 3.43
CA VAL A 144 -9.50 9.24 4.02
C VAL A 144 -8.15 8.59 3.74
N LEU A 145 -8.03 7.27 3.93
CA LEU A 145 -6.77 6.56 3.67
C LEU A 145 -6.39 6.62 2.18
N SER A 146 -7.35 6.39 1.28
CA SER A 146 -7.13 6.47 -0.16
C SER A 146 -6.68 7.86 -0.59
N ASP A 147 -7.30 8.92 -0.05
CA ASP A 147 -6.92 10.30 -0.37
C ASP A 147 -5.53 10.63 0.17
N ALA A 148 -5.22 10.19 1.39
CA ALA A 148 -3.93 10.41 2.03
C ALA A 148 -2.77 9.73 1.27
N ASP A 149 -3.00 8.52 0.78
CA ASP A 149 -2.03 7.76 -0.02
C ASP A 149 -1.82 8.36 -1.42
N LEU A 150 -2.90 8.83 -2.05
CA LEU A 150 -2.85 9.47 -3.38
C LEU A 150 -2.40 10.93 -3.37
N ALA A 151 -2.22 11.55 -2.19
CA ALA A 151 -1.95 12.98 -2.05
C ALA A 151 -0.70 13.45 -2.80
N VAL A 152 0.31 12.58 -2.99
CA VAL A 152 1.50 12.90 -3.79
C VAL A 152 1.16 13.32 -5.23
N LEU A 153 0.04 12.85 -5.77
CA LEU A 153 -0.40 13.24 -7.10
C LEU A 153 -0.63 14.75 -7.18
N ALA A 154 -1.12 15.35 -6.09
CA ALA A 154 -1.40 16.78 -5.98
C ALA A 154 -0.23 17.62 -5.44
N ALA A 155 0.97 17.03 -5.35
CA ALA A 155 2.17 17.76 -4.94
C ALA A 155 2.48 18.93 -5.89
N ASP A 156 3.27 19.89 -5.42
CA ASP A 156 3.78 20.95 -6.29
C ASP A 156 4.56 20.33 -7.47
N PRO A 157 4.56 20.96 -8.67
CA PRO A 157 5.14 20.33 -9.87
C PRO A 157 6.61 19.91 -9.74
N GLU A 158 7.40 20.62 -8.93
CA GLU A 158 8.81 20.26 -8.67
C GLU A 158 8.91 18.97 -7.84
N ASP A 159 8.14 18.87 -6.74
CA ASP A 159 8.08 17.68 -5.90
C ASP A 159 7.51 16.48 -6.67
N TYR A 160 6.53 16.72 -7.55
CA TYR A 160 5.99 15.69 -8.42
C TYR A 160 7.03 15.13 -9.40
N LEU A 161 7.91 15.99 -9.96
CA LEU A 161 9.01 15.52 -10.81
C LEU A 161 10.02 14.67 -10.03
N ASP A 162 10.31 15.06 -8.79
CA ASP A 162 11.17 14.28 -7.90
C ASP A 162 10.55 12.94 -7.52
N TYR A 163 9.24 12.90 -7.24
CA TYR A 163 8.46 11.66 -7.09
C TYR A 163 8.65 10.74 -8.30
N LEU A 164 8.51 11.25 -9.52
CA LEU A 164 8.67 10.44 -10.73
C LEU A 164 10.09 9.90 -10.91
N ARG A 165 11.11 10.69 -10.53
CA ARG A 165 12.50 10.24 -10.53
C ARG A 165 12.70 9.09 -9.54
N LEU A 166 12.17 9.23 -8.32
CA LEU A 166 12.28 8.19 -7.28
C LEU A 166 11.54 6.90 -7.68
N ILE A 167 10.34 7.01 -8.24
CA ILE A 167 9.61 5.86 -8.78
C ILE A 167 10.41 5.19 -9.91
N ARG A 168 10.98 5.95 -10.86
CA ARG A 168 11.79 5.33 -11.93
C ARG A 168 13.00 4.58 -11.37
N GLN A 169 13.65 5.13 -10.34
CA GLN A 169 14.78 4.49 -9.65
C GLN A 169 14.36 3.23 -8.90
N GLU A 170 13.22 3.26 -8.21
CA GLU A 170 12.69 2.12 -7.46
C GLU A 170 12.43 0.92 -8.38
N TYR A 171 11.78 1.18 -9.51
CA TYR A 171 11.45 0.17 -10.51
C TYR A 171 12.53 0.03 -11.60
N HIS A 172 13.81 0.25 -11.27
CA HIS A 172 14.94 0.17 -12.21
C HIS A 172 15.09 -1.21 -12.89
N ALA A 173 14.62 -2.27 -12.25
CA ALA A 173 14.68 -3.64 -12.78
C ALA A 173 13.72 -3.86 -13.97
N TYR A 174 12.68 -3.03 -14.13
CA TYR A 174 11.88 -3.00 -15.37
C TYR A 174 12.67 -2.31 -16.50
N SER A 175 12.56 -2.86 -17.71
CA SER A 175 13.06 -2.16 -18.89
C SER A 175 12.32 -0.83 -19.10
N ASP A 176 12.94 0.12 -19.80
CA ASP A 176 12.30 1.42 -20.07
C ASP A 176 10.97 1.28 -20.83
N ALA A 177 10.85 0.27 -21.68
CA ALA A 177 9.63 0.00 -22.45
C ALA A 177 8.52 -0.54 -21.53
N GLU A 178 8.82 -1.54 -20.71
CA GLU A 178 7.86 -2.12 -19.76
C GLU A 178 7.43 -1.06 -18.75
N PHE A 179 8.37 -0.39 -18.09
CA PHE A 179 8.07 0.67 -17.13
C PHE A 179 7.16 1.72 -17.74
N ARG A 180 7.46 2.20 -18.96
CA ARG A 180 6.64 3.22 -19.64
C ARG A 180 5.23 2.72 -19.95
N GLN A 181 5.10 1.52 -20.51
CA GLN A 181 3.80 0.95 -20.86
C GLN A 181 2.93 0.76 -19.61
N THR A 182 3.53 0.18 -18.58
CA THR A 182 2.97 -0.05 -17.25
C THR A 182 2.55 1.27 -16.59
N ARG A 183 3.44 2.27 -16.57
CA ARG A 183 3.17 3.59 -16.00
C ARG A 183 2.07 4.36 -16.75
N LEU A 184 2.06 4.28 -18.08
CA LEU A 184 1.02 4.90 -18.89
C LEU A 184 -0.36 4.27 -18.62
N SER A 185 -0.40 2.95 -18.38
CA SER A 185 -1.64 2.24 -18.00
C SER A 185 -2.23 2.78 -16.70
N ILE A 186 -1.41 3.04 -15.66
CA ILE A 186 -1.90 3.66 -14.41
C ILE A 186 -2.49 5.03 -14.70
N ILE A 187 -1.73 5.86 -15.42
CA ILE A 187 -2.08 7.25 -15.66
C ILE A 187 -3.41 7.35 -16.40
N VAL A 188 -3.59 6.52 -17.43
CA VAL A 188 -4.86 6.41 -18.16
C VAL A 188 -5.98 5.96 -17.22
N SER A 189 -5.73 4.96 -16.38
CA SER A 189 -6.68 4.48 -15.37
C SER A 189 -7.10 5.57 -14.39
N LEU A 190 -6.14 6.33 -13.84
CA LEU A 190 -6.38 7.45 -12.92
C LEU A 190 -7.17 8.57 -13.59
N LEU A 191 -6.76 9.00 -14.80
CA LEU A 191 -7.43 10.07 -15.53
C LEU A 191 -8.87 9.69 -15.93
N ALA A 192 -9.15 8.39 -16.13
CA ALA A 192 -10.48 7.89 -16.43
C ALA A 192 -11.44 7.89 -15.23
N ARG A 193 -10.94 8.05 -13.99
CA ARG A 193 -11.79 8.13 -12.80
C ARG A 193 -12.60 9.44 -12.81
N PRO A 194 -13.88 9.43 -12.41
CA PRO A 194 -14.66 10.66 -12.25
C PRO A 194 -14.05 11.65 -11.26
N GLN A 195 -13.45 11.12 -10.20
CA GLN A 195 -12.71 11.85 -9.18
C GLN A 195 -11.54 11.00 -8.68
N LEU A 196 -10.43 11.63 -8.31
CA LEU A 196 -9.27 10.99 -7.68
C LEU A 196 -9.41 11.00 -6.16
N PHE A 197 -9.94 12.09 -5.61
CA PHE A 197 -10.12 12.29 -4.17
C PHE A 197 -11.60 12.27 -3.77
N TYR A 198 -11.91 11.80 -2.56
CA TYR A 198 -13.28 11.58 -2.10
C TYR A 198 -13.71 12.52 -0.97
N THR A 199 -12.78 12.87 -0.09
CA THR A 199 -13.04 13.69 1.09
C THR A 199 -13.14 15.17 0.70
N HIS A 200 -13.98 15.93 1.42
CA HIS A 200 -14.15 17.36 1.17
C HIS A 200 -12.84 18.14 1.28
N MET A 201 -12.01 17.84 2.28
CA MET A 201 -10.71 18.51 2.48
C MET A 201 -9.71 18.20 1.36
N ALA A 202 -9.75 16.99 0.78
CA ALA A 202 -8.92 16.62 -0.36
C ALA A 202 -9.48 17.12 -1.71
N SER A 203 -10.67 17.72 -1.76
CA SER A 203 -11.25 18.19 -3.03
C SER A 203 -10.38 19.25 -3.74
N THR A 204 -9.59 20.01 -2.98
CA THR A 204 -8.63 20.99 -3.53
C THR A 204 -7.42 20.35 -4.20
N TRP A 205 -7.17 19.05 -3.96
CA TRP A 205 -6.06 18.28 -4.54
C TRP A 205 -6.37 17.77 -5.95
N GLU A 206 -7.65 17.73 -6.34
CA GLU A 206 -8.10 17.14 -7.60
C GLU A 206 -7.48 17.80 -8.84
N GLU A 207 -7.56 19.13 -8.96
CA GLU A 207 -7.05 19.82 -10.15
C GLU A 207 -5.52 19.74 -10.24
N PRO A 208 -4.74 20.07 -9.19
CA PRO A 208 -3.28 19.89 -9.22
C PRO A 208 -2.86 18.46 -9.58
N ALA A 209 -3.54 17.45 -9.03
CA ALA A 209 -3.26 16.06 -9.37
C ALA A 209 -3.48 15.75 -10.84
N ARG A 210 -4.60 16.20 -11.40
CA ARG A 210 -4.89 15.96 -12.82
C ARG A 210 -3.93 16.71 -13.74
N GLU A 211 -3.51 17.91 -13.39
CA GLU A 211 -2.48 18.65 -14.13
C GLU A 211 -1.15 17.88 -14.16
N ASN A 212 -0.69 17.42 -12.99
CA ASN A 212 0.53 16.63 -12.85
C ASN A 212 0.47 15.31 -13.64
N ILE A 213 -0.61 14.56 -13.52
CA ILE A 213 -0.80 13.27 -14.19
C ILE A 213 -0.88 13.45 -15.72
N ARG A 214 -1.56 14.50 -16.22
CA ARG A 214 -1.59 14.83 -17.66
C ARG A 214 -0.20 15.22 -18.17
N ALA A 215 0.53 16.04 -17.41
CA ALA A 215 1.90 16.41 -17.76
C ALA A 215 2.84 15.19 -17.78
N GLU A 216 2.64 14.21 -16.89
CA GLU A 216 3.34 12.92 -16.94
C GLU A 216 2.97 12.13 -18.20
N GLN A 217 1.67 12.01 -18.49
CA GLN A 217 1.18 11.31 -19.68
C GLN A 217 1.84 11.84 -20.96
N GLU A 218 1.86 13.16 -21.14
CA GLU A 218 2.48 13.79 -22.31
C GLU A 218 3.98 13.48 -22.42
N ARG A 219 4.70 13.49 -21.30
CA ARG A 219 6.14 13.17 -21.28
C ARG A 219 6.40 11.73 -21.68
N LEU A 220 5.61 10.78 -21.15
CA LEU A 220 5.74 9.36 -21.49
C LEU A 220 5.41 9.09 -22.96
N LEU A 221 4.39 9.76 -23.51
CA LEU A 221 4.02 9.65 -24.93
C LEU A 221 5.10 10.26 -25.84
N LYS A 222 5.67 11.41 -25.49
CA LYS A 222 6.78 12.04 -26.25
C LYS A 222 8.04 11.18 -26.24
N ALA A 223 8.37 10.58 -25.10
CA ALA A 223 9.50 9.64 -24.98
C ALA A 223 9.30 8.33 -25.78
N GLY A 224 8.07 8.03 -26.20
CA GLY A 224 7.69 6.87 -27.01
C GLY A 224 7.76 7.09 -28.53
N GLY A 225 8.07 8.30 -29.01
CA GLY A 225 8.34 8.54 -30.42
C GLY A 225 9.63 7.84 -30.85
N LEU A 226 9.51 6.84 -31.72
CA LEU A 226 10.63 6.13 -32.35
C LEU A 226 11.73 7.10 -32.84
N PRO A 227 13.03 6.78 -32.68
CA PRO A 227 14.04 7.41 -33.50
C PRO A 227 13.84 6.93 -34.94
N ALA A 228 13.39 7.82 -35.82
CA ALA A 228 13.59 7.62 -37.24
C ALA A 228 15.09 7.54 -37.49
N GLU A 229 15.54 6.42 -38.05
CA GLU A 229 16.92 6.23 -38.49
C GLU A 229 17.38 7.43 -39.33
N SER A 230 18.51 8.02 -38.94
CA SER A 230 19.41 8.68 -39.87
C SER A 230 20.83 8.43 -39.36
N PRO A 231 21.68 7.71 -40.14
CA PRO A 231 23.06 7.50 -39.77
C PRO A 231 23.84 8.79 -40.08
N GLN A 232 24.74 9.23 -39.19
CA GLN A 232 26.04 9.91 -39.44
C GLN A 232 26.67 10.28 -38.08
N THR A 233 27.68 9.54 -37.59
CA THR A 233 29.15 9.74 -37.70
C THR A 233 29.80 10.28 -36.41
N HIS A 234 30.90 9.61 -36.02
CA HIS A 234 31.87 9.91 -34.95
C HIS A 234 32.30 11.39 -34.86
N GLN A 235 32.70 11.97 -33.72
CA GLN A 235 33.86 11.61 -32.86
C GLN A 235 33.80 12.35 -31.49
N PRO A 236 34.67 11.98 -30.51
CA PRO A 236 34.55 12.34 -29.09
C PRO A 236 35.28 13.65 -28.74
N GLY A 237 34.83 14.32 -27.67
CA GLY A 237 35.48 15.51 -27.14
C GLY A 237 35.07 15.87 -25.71
N ASP A 238 36.02 15.66 -24.81
CA ASP A 238 36.34 16.39 -23.58
C ASP A 238 35.54 16.21 -22.27
N PHE A 239 36.31 15.92 -21.22
CA PHE A 239 35.94 15.81 -19.81
C PHE A 239 36.46 17.04 -19.05
N SER A 240 35.61 17.63 -18.21
CA SER A 240 35.90 18.44 -16.99
C SER A 240 34.67 19.33 -16.72
N GLU A 241 34.25 19.72 -15.53
CA GLU A 241 34.50 19.38 -14.12
C GLU A 241 33.31 20.02 -13.36
N ASP A 242 33.05 19.50 -12.16
CA ASP A 242 32.45 20.17 -10.99
C ASP A 242 31.08 20.87 -11.09
N SER A 243 30.13 20.37 -10.28
CA SER A 243 29.28 21.23 -9.44
C SER A 243 28.69 20.44 -8.27
N GLU A 244 29.13 20.79 -7.07
CA GLU A 244 28.54 20.46 -5.77
C GLU A 244 27.06 20.89 -5.71
N VAL A 245 26.16 19.99 -5.34
CA VAL A 245 24.78 20.35 -4.99
C VAL A 245 24.59 20.29 -3.49
N SER A 246 24.50 21.49 -2.92
CA SER A 246 24.18 21.80 -1.54
C SER A 246 22.76 21.35 -1.19
N SER A 247 22.64 20.49 -0.17
CA SER A 247 21.37 20.06 0.39
C SER A 247 20.67 21.23 1.08
N LYS A 248 19.53 21.68 0.52
CA LYS A 248 18.59 22.57 1.21
C LYS A 248 17.24 21.87 1.34
N LYS A 249 16.90 21.48 2.58
CA LYS A 249 15.55 21.16 3.03
C LYS A 249 14.70 22.42 3.01
N ILE A 250 13.56 22.41 2.32
CA ILE A 250 12.53 23.45 2.47
C ILE A 250 11.16 22.78 2.45
N SER A 251 10.38 23.08 3.49
CA SER A 251 9.00 22.67 3.71
C SER A 251 8.04 23.55 2.90
N ILE A 252 6.95 22.95 2.44
CA ILE A 252 5.85 23.63 1.74
C ILE A 252 5.26 24.75 2.61
N PRO A 253 4.98 25.96 2.06
CA PRO A 253 4.43 27.08 2.82
C PRO A 253 2.92 26.92 3.05
N ALA A 254 2.52 27.02 4.32
CA ALA A 254 1.12 27.11 4.72
C ALA A 254 0.64 28.57 4.65
N GLU A 255 -0.08 28.95 3.60
CA GLU A 255 -0.90 30.17 3.64
C GLU A 255 -2.32 29.81 4.07
N GLY A 256 -2.64 30.08 5.34
CA GLY A 256 -4.03 30.11 5.82
C GLY A 256 -4.34 29.50 7.18
N ARG A 257 -3.56 29.76 8.26
CA ARG A 257 -4.06 29.54 9.64
C ARG A 257 -3.76 30.72 10.56
N LYS A 258 -4.83 31.32 11.08
CA LYS A 258 -4.80 32.20 12.25
C LYS A 258 -4.54 31.38 13.52
N SER A 259 -3.77 31.96 14.43
CA SER A 259 -3.23 31.40 15.67
C SER A 259 -4.25 30.87 16.69
N ALA A 260 -3.84 29.84 17.43
CA ALA A 260 -4.14 29.55 18.86
C ALA A 260 -3.67 28.10 19.14
N VAL A 261 -3.09 27.65 20.26
CA VAL A 261 -2.70 28.16 21.58
C VAL A 261 -1.67 27.12 22.09
N GLY A 262 -0.63 27.58 22.80
CA GLY A 262 0.37 26.69 23.41
C GLY A 262 -0.22 25.79 24.49
N PHE A 263 0.31 24.57 24.62
CA PHE A 263 0.04 23.73 25.78
C PHE A 263 1.36 23.32 26.44
N GLN A 264 1.51 23.76 27.68
CA GLN A 264 2.64 23.55 28.56
C GLN A 264 2.37 22.26 29.35
N ALA A 265 3.29 21.30 29.32
CA ALA A 265 3.18 20.06 30.08
C ALA A 265 3.43 20.32 31.59
N PRO A 266 2.65 19.72 32.51
CA PRO A 266 3.01 19.74 33.92
C PRO A 266 3.98 18.61 34.26
N VAL A 267 5.06 19.02 34.92
CA VAL A 267 6.02 18.20 35.66
C VAL A 267 5.35 17.67 36.93
N VAL A 268 5.43 16.35 37.18
CA VAL A 268 5.33 15.78 38.54
C VAL A 268 6.35 14.65 38.69
N THR A 269 7.02 14.68 39.83
CA THR A 269 8.18 13.91 40.27
C THR A 269 7.84 12.68 41.13
N GLN A 270 8.81 11.76 41.19
CA GLN A 270 9.14 10.77 42.26
C GLN A 270 8.62 9.30 42.10
N PRO A 271 9.17 8.31 42.84
CA PRO A 271 10.53 7.78 42.74
C PRO A 271 10.58 6.21 42.69
N ALA A 272 11.81 5.68 42.65
CA ALA A 272 12.21 4.28 42.48
C ALA A 272 11.72 3.24 43.51
N ALA A 273 11.60 1.97 43.07
CA ALA A 273 12.19 0.77 43.72
C ALA A 273 11.95 -0.52 42.90
N THR A 274 13.02 -1.32 42.73
CA THR A 274 13.08 -2.74 42.33
C THR A 274 13.31 -3.62 43.60
N PRO A 275 13.60 -4.94 43.51
CA PRO A 275 12.91 -6.06 42.84
C PRO A 275 12.76 -7.31 43.77
N ALA A 276 12.10 -8.40 43.32
CA ALA A 276 12.31 -9.76 43.87
C ALA A 276 11.85 -10.90 42.93
N THR A 277 12.83 -11.54 42.30
CA THR A 277 13.15 -12.99 42.23
C THR A 277 12.07 -14.10 42.23
N ASP A 278 12.24 -14.97 41.21
CA ASP A 278 12.42 -16.45 41.23
C ASP A 278 11.25 -17.46 41.06
N THR A 279 11.49 -18.34 40.06
CA THR A 279 11.56 -19.81 40.18
C THR A 279 10.41 -20.71 39.65
N THR A 280 10.77 -21.38 38.53
CA THR A 280 10.57 -22.79 38.11
C THR A 280 9.24 -23.37 37.58
N ALA A 281 9.37 -23.87 36.34
CA ALA A 281 9.23 -25.26 35.87
C ALA A 281 7.86 -25.89 35.55
N GLU A 282 7.76 -26.21 34.25
CA GLU A 282 7.01 -27.26 33.54
C GLU A 282 7.24 -28.70 34.08
N PRO A 283 6.51 -29.79 33.66
CA PRO A 283 6.24 -30.13 32.25
C PRO A 283 4.92 -30.86 31.86
N ALA A 284 4.85 -31.06 30.54
CA ALA A 284 3.84 -31.64 29.64
C ALA A 284 3.21 -33.01 29.95
N THR A 285 2.04 -33.27 29.33
CA THR A 285 1.68 -34.62 28.82
C THR A 285 0.72 -34.54 27.62
N ARG A 286 1.10 -35.20 26.51
CA ARG A 286 0.29 -35.54 25.31
C ARG A 286 -0.76 -36.62 25.62
N LEU A 287 -1.85 -36.69 24.86
CA LEU A 287 -2.42 -37.97 24.35
C LEU A 287 -3.36 -37.74 23.15
N THR A 288 -3.36 -38.73 22.27
CA THR A 288 -3.89 -38.83 20.90
C THR A 288 -5.14 -39.72 20.82
N GLN A 289 -5.97 -39.56 19.77
CA GLN A 289 -6.53 -40.59 18.85
C GLN A 289 -8.01 -40.42 18.41
N ALA A 290 -8.25 -40.95 17.20
CA ALA A 290 -9.39 -40.82 16.29
C ALA A 290 -10.37 -42.03 16.29
N LEU A 291 -11.53 -41.90 15.60
CA LEU A 291 -12.08 -42.78 14.52
C LEU A 291 -13.64 -42.71 14.39
N THR A 292 -14.11 -42.98 13.16
CA THR A 292 -15.43 -42.87 12.49
C THR A 292 -16.32 -44.15 12.64
N PRO A 293 -17.37 -44.53 11.81
CA PRO A 293 -18.35 -43.86 10.89
C PRO A 293 -19.87 -44.36 10.89
N SER A 294 -20.75 -43.67 10.11
CA SER A 294 -21.93 -44.09 9.26
C SER A 294 -23.22 -44.75 9.86
N PRO A 295 -24.41 -44.92 9.15
CA PRO A 295 -24.76 -44.87 7.69
C PRO A 295 -26.18 -44.34 7.21
N THR A 296 -26.47 -44.46 5.87
CA THR A 296 -27.75 -44.55 5.08
C THR A 296 -28.63 -43.28 4.81
N ASP A 297 -29.36 -43.03 3.70
CA ASP A 297 -29.84 -43.77 2.50
C ASP A 297 -30.32 -42.83 1.31
N SER A 298 -30.45 -43.43 0.11
CA SER A 298 -31.39 -43.26 -1.06
C SER A 298 -31.62 -41.97 -1.92
N THR A 299 -31.27 -42.11 -3.23
CA THR A 299 -31.98 -41.88 -4.53
C THR A 299 -32.86 -40.66 -4.84
N ASP A 300 -32.56 -39.93 -5.94
CA ASP A 300 -33.33 -39.99 -7.22
C ASP A 300 -32.69 -39.16 -8.36
N THR A 301 -32.88 -39.62 -9.59
CA THR A 301 -32.32 -39.15 -10.88
C THR A 301 -33.34 -38.37 -11.71
N GLU A 302 -32.93 -37.30 -12.40
CA GLU A 302 -33.59 -36.82 -13.63
C GLU A 302 -32.56 -36.40 -14.71
N GLU A 303 -32.92 -36.73 -15.94
CA GLU A 303 -32.14 -36.84 -17.18
C GLU A 303 -32.35 -35.57 -18.03
N VAL A 304 -31.29 -34.94 -18.57
CA VAL A 304 -31.42 -33.77 -19.46
C VAL A 304 -30.77 -34.03 -20.82
N ASN A 305 -31.55 -33.74 -21.86
CA ASN A 305 -31.43 -34.09 -23.27
C ASN A 305 -30.24 -33.41 -24.00
N PRO A 306 -29.33 -34.18 -24.63
CA PRO A 306 -28.08 -33.68 -25.23
C PRO A 306 -28.20 -33.21 -26.71
N LEU A 307 -29.33 -32.64 -27.14
CA LEU A 307 -29.58 -32.33 -28.56
C LEU A 307 -30.16 -30.93 -28.88
N ALA A 308 -29.84 -29.89 -28.09
CA ALA A 308 -30.10 -28.51 -28.49
C ALA A 308 -28.89 -27.93 -29.27
N PRO A 309 -29.07 -27.32 -30.47
CA PRO A 309 -27.96 -26.82 -31.29
C PRO A 309 -27.26 -25.60 -30.67
N ILE A 310 -25.93 -25.58 -30.81
CA ILE A 310 -25.03 -24.48 -30.47
C ILE A 310 -24.91 -23.59 -31.72
N ASP A 311 -25.12 -22.27 -31.57
CA ASP A 311 -24.87 -21.30 -32.64
C ASP A 311 -23.37 -21.01 -32.71
N ASP A 312 -22.75 -21.43 -33.82
CA ASP A 312 -21.36 -21.16 -34.16
C ASP A 312 -21.24 -19.79 -34.85
N ALA A 313 -20.58 -18.86 -34.16
CA ALA A 313 -19.77 -17.84 -34.81
C ALA A 313 -18.46 -17.68 -34.03
N ASP A 314 -17.72 -18.78 -33.96
CA ASP A 314 -16.27 -18.82 -33.76
C ASP A 314 -15.58 -18.45 -35.08
N LEU A 315 -14.66 -17.50 -35.02
CA LEU A 315 -13.44 -17.55 -35.83
C LEU A 315 -12.27 -16.98 -35.02
N GLY A 316 -11.56 -17.88 -34.34
CA GLY A 316 -10.10 -17.90 -34.27
C GLY A 316 -9.52 -17.25 -33.00
N SER A 317 -9.16 -17.99 -31.94
CA SER A 317 -8.02 -18.94 -31.84
C SER A 317 -6.74 -18.34 -32.47
N SER A 318 -5.61 -18.23 -31.79
CA SER A 318 -5.12 -18.69 -30.49
C SER A 318 -3.96 -17.78 -30.11
N LEU A 319 -3.77 -17.49 -28.82
CA LEU A 319 -2.48 -17.69 -28.18
C LEU A 319 -2.74 -18.05 -26.71
N GLU A 320 -2.23 -19.22 -26.37
CA GLU A 320 -2.45 -20.00 -25.17
C GLU A 320 -1.75 -19.40 -23.95
N ASN A 321 -2.39 -19.61 -22.79
CA ASN A 321 -1.84 -19.70 -21.43
C ASN A 321 -0.44 -19.12 -21.14
N VAL A 322 -0.42 -18.02 -20.39
CA VAL A 322 0.57 -17.71 -19.34
C VAL A 322 -0.22 -16.97 -18.23
N GLU A 323 -0.68 -17.69 -17.19
CA GLU A 323 -0.20 -17.60 -15.80
C GLU A 323 -0.23 -16.16 -15.24
N GLU A 324 -1.30 -15.78 -14.54
CA GLU A 324 -1.44 -15.77 -13.06
C GLU A 324 -0.70 -14.60 -12.37
N ILE A 325 -1.50 -13.74 -11.71
CA ILE A 325 -1.16 -12.81 -10.62
C ILE A 325 -0.47 -11.49 -11.02
N MET A 326 -1.18 -10.34 -10.86
CA MET A 326 -0.62 -9.26 -10.05
C MET A 326 -1.45 -8.01 -9.71
N ASP A 327 -1.29 -7.65 -8.44
CA ASP A 327 -1.76 -6.50 -7.66
C ASP A 327 -0.48 -5.84 -7.12
N THR A 328 -0.20 -4.53 -7.24
CA THR A 328 -1.04 -3.40 -6.82
C THR A 328 -0.69 -2.10 -7.57
N MET A 329 -1.65 -1.17 -7.60
CA MET A 329 -1.47 0.28 -7.87
C MET A 329 -0.76 0.67 -9.17
N VAL A 330 -0.86 -0.12 -10.23
CA VAL A 330 -0.37 0.30 -11.56
C VAL A 330 -1.19 -0.21 -12.75
N ILE A 331 -1.75 -1.43 -12.79
CA ILE A 331 -2.38 -1.90 -14.05
C ILE A 331 -3.76 -2.51 -13.82
N LYS A 332 -4.78 -1.73 -14.23
CA LYS A 332 -5.89 -2.11 -15.13
C LYS A 332 -7.22 -1.51 -14.69
N ALA A 333 -7.53 -0.33 -15.24
CA ALA A 333 -8.92 0.02 -15.57
C ALA A 333 -9.24 -0.55 -16.96
N LEU A 334 -9.74 -1.78 -17.03
CA LEU A 334 -10.51 -2.30 -18.17
C LEU A 334 -11.58 -3.30 -17.66
N LYS A 335 -12.84 -2.86 -17.83
CA LYS A 335 -14.20 -3.33 -17.43
C LYS A 335 -14.57 -4.79 -17.87
N PRO A 336 -15.80 -5.32 -17.61
CA PRO A 336 -16.96 -4.85 -16.83
C PRO A 336 -17.41 -5.80 -15.69
N GLU A 337 -18.29 -5.32 -14.81
CA GLU A 337 -19.00 -6.15 -13.82
C GLU A 337 -19.80 -7.26 -14.51
N GLU A 338 -19.55 -8.51 -14.13
CA GLU A 338 -20.62 -9.48 -13.86
C GLU A 338 -20.10 -10.69 -13.07
N SER A 339 -20.95 -11.15 -12.16
CA SER A 339 -20.87 -12.41 -11.39
C SER A 339 -20.18 -12.40 -10.02
N LEU A 340 -20.72 -11.61 -9.08
CA LEU A 340 -20.82 -12.02 -7.67
C LEU A 340 -22.24 -12.55 -7.41
N LEU A 341 -22.42 -13.87 -7.51
CA LEU A 341 -23.47 -14.63 -6.84
C LEU A 341 -23.12 -16.14 -6.90
N LYS A 342 -22.31 -16.62 -5.96
CA LYS A 342 -22.72 -17.74 -5.07
C LYS A 342 -21.71 -17.99 -3.94
N PRO A 343 -22.19 -18.39 -2.75
CA PRO A 343 -21.41 -18.57 -1.54
C PRO A 343 -20.67 -19.92 -1.51
N MET A 344 -19.57 -19.91 -0.76
CA MET A 344 -18.84 -21.08 -0.29
C MET A 344 -19.74 -22.02 0.52
N SER A 345 -19.55 -23.32 0.31
CA SER A 345 -19.62 -24.35 1.35
C SER A 345 -18.87 -25.59 0.86
N ASP A 346 -17.62 -25.70 1.28
CA ASP A 346 -16.84 -26.94 1.38
C ASP A 346 -17.42 -27.87 2.47
N PRO A 347 -16.88 -29.09 2.74
CA PRO A 347 -16.13 -30.04 1.91
C PRO A 347 -16.76 -31.45 1.97
N LYS A 348 -16.41 -32.36 1.04
CA LYS A 348 -16.74 -33.79 1.16
C LYS A 348 -15.47 -34.63 1.37
N LYS A 349 -15.46 -35.23 2.58
CA LYS A 349 -14.99 -36.57 2.96
C LYS A 349 -13.51 -36.90 2.96
#